data_AF-A0A553FU71-F1
#
_entry.id   AF-A0A553FU71-F1
#
_cell.length_a   1.000
_cell.length_b   1.000
_cell.length_c   1.000
_cell.angle_alpha   90.00
_cell.angle_beta   90.00
_cell.angle_gamma   90.00
#
_symmetry.space_group_name_H-M   'P 1'
#
loop_
_entity.id
_entity.type
_entity.pdbx_description
1 polymer ?
#
loop_
_entity_poly.entity_id
_entity_poly.type
_entity_poly.pdbx_seq_one_letter_code
_entity_poly.pdbx_strand_id
1 'polypeptide(L)'
;MKKIAKIAITLLLVTMLAACEDDDFGTFLRPNFPEIPVTYTNATTFGGNPFIEVSLTGTGDIQFIMEIPENSGRTIRELRKVAAGTTSINIASLNDEPNFLDAAISGNSNRITFETTLAEFKTKRASVSMDEEDILGFIFELVLDNDQVIIPIEVEVRLTE
;
A
#
# COMPACT_ATOMS: atom_id res chain seq x y z
N MET A 1 -35.00 -26.43 50.62
CA MET A 1 -33.84 -26.73 49.75
C MET A 1 -34.19 -26.74 48.26
N LYS A 2 -35.16 -27.54 47.78
CA LYS A 2 -35.51 -27.62 46.34
C LYS A 2 -35.98 -26.30 45.69
N LYS A 3 -36.61 -25.39 46.44
CA LYS A 3 -37.08 -24.08 45.93
C LYS A 3 -35.94 -23.05 45.79
N ILE A 4 -34.96 -23.10 46.68
CA ILE A 4 -33.80 -22.20 46.67
C ILE A 4 -32.87 -22.58 45.51
N ALA A 5 -32.67 -23.88 45.28
CA ALA A 5 -31.91 -24.38 44.13
C ALA A 5 -32.50 -23.93 42.79
N LYS A 6 -33.83 -23.93 42.65
CA LYS A 6 -34.51 -23.46 41.43
C LYS A 6 -34.31 -21.96 41.19
N ILE A 7 -34.40 -21.14 42.23
CA ILE A 7 -34.17 -19.69 42.14
C ILE A 7 -32.72 -19.38 41.78
N ALA A 8 -31.76 -20.09 42.40
CA ALA A 8 -30.34 -19.92 42.11
C ALA A 8 -30.00 -20.30 40.65
N ILE A 9 -30.59 -21.38 40.13
CA ILE A 9 -30.39 -21.81 38.73
C ILE A 9 -31.01 -20.81 37.75
N THR A 10 -32.21 -20.29 38.04
CA THR A 10 -32.85 -19.28 37.18
C THR A 10 -32.07 -17.97 37.19
N LEU A 11 -31.52 -17.54 38.34
CA LEU A 11 -30.70 -16.34 38.42
C LEU A 11 -29.39 -16.48 37.63
N LEU A 12 -28.76 -17.66 37.69
CA LEU A 12 -27.55 -17.98 36.92
C LEU A 12 -27.80 -17.99 35.40
N LEU A 13 -28.96 -18.46 34.97
CA LEU A 13 -29.33 -18.52 33.55
C LEU A 13 -29.57 -17.12 32.96
N VAL A 14 -30.13 -16.19 33.74
CA VAL A 14 -30.39 -14.81 33.28
C VAL A 14 -29.09 -14.02 33.14
N THR A 15 -28.09 -14.26 33.99
CA THR A 15 -26.77 -13.61 33.86
C THR A 15 -25.96 -14.11 32.67
N MET A 16 -26.22 -15.32 32.16
CA MET A 16 -25.56 -15.84 30.96
C MET A 16 -26.12 -15.25 29.65
N LEU A 17 -27.34 -14.70 29.67
CA LEU A 17 -27.95 -14.05 28.50
C LEU A 17 -27.56 -12.57 28.35
N ALA A 18 -26.93 -11.98 29.36
CA ALA A 18 -26.47 -10.59 29.35
C ALA A 18 -24.97 -10.44 29.00
N ALA A 19 -24.27 -11.54 28.69
CA ALA A 19 -22.84 -11.56 28.37
C ALA A 19 -22.56 -11.48 26.86
N CYS A 20 -23.57 -11.25 26.02
CA CYS A 20 -23.37 -10.81 24.64
C CYS A 20 -23.22 -9.28 24.69
N GLU A 21 -22.07 -8.79 25.14
CA GLU A 21 -21.65 -7.46 24.76
C GLU A 21 -21.46 -7.49 23.24
N ASP A 22 -21.96 -6.47 22.54
CA ASP A 22 -21.71 -6.27 21.12
C ASP A 22 -20.19 -6.16 20.94
N ASP A 23 -19.52 -7.29 20.71
CA ASP A 23 -18.11 -7.32 20.37
C ASP A 23 -17.90 -6.33 19.23
N ASP A 24 -17.05 -5.36 19.49
CA ASP A 24 -16.75 -4.22 18.64
C ASP A 24 -16.19 -4.71 17.28
N PHE A 25 -17.09 -5.07 16.37
CA PHE A 25 -16.79 -5.53 15.00
C PHE A 25 -16.06 -4.44 14.18
N GLY A 26 -15.88 -3.23 14.73
CA GLY A 26 -15.30 -2.07 14.07
C GLY A 26 -13.83 -1.81 14.35
N THR A 27 -13.21 -2.44 15.35
CA THR A 27 -11.82 -2.10 15.73
C THR A 27 -10.76 -2.88 14.94
N PHE A 28 -11.09 -4.10 14.47
CA PHE A 28 -10.17 -4.94 13.68
C PHE A 28 -10.36 -4.86 12.15
N LEU A 29 -11.48 -4.28 11.70
CA LEU A 29 -11.80 -4.10 10.28
C LEU A 29 -11.64 -2.64 9.83
N ARG A 30 -10.82 -1.85 10.54
CA ARG A 30 -10.47 -0.51 10.06
C ARG A 30 -9.54 -0.64 8.87
N PRO A 31 -9.87 -0.03 7.72
CA PRO A 31 -8.90 0.12 6.65
C PRO A 31 -7.68 0.87 7.20
N ASN A 32 -6.51 0.24 7.12
CA ASN A 32 -5.24 0.85 7.54
C ASN A 32 -4.76 1.81 6.45
N PHE A 33 -5.54 2.87 6.19
CA PHE A 33 -5.11 3.94 5.29
C PHE A 33 -4.22 4.91 6.07
N PRO A 34 -3.15 5.44 5.44
CA PRO A 34 -2.40 6.52 6.03
C PRO A 34 -3.31 7.73 6.27
N GLU A 35 -3.07 8.45 7.36
CA GLU A 35 -3.83 9.65 7.72
C GLU A 35 -3.80 10.70 6.59
N ILE A 36 -2.68 10.77 5.88
CA ILE A 36 -2.51 11.59 4.68
C ILE A 36 -2.52 10.63 3.47
N PRO A 37 -3.58 10.65 2.64
CA PRO A 37 -3.66 9.80 1.48
C PRO A 37 -2.65 10.26 0.42
N VAL A 38 -2.11 9.30 -0.32
CA VAL A 38 -1.26 9.54 -1.49
C VAL A 38 -2.02 9.10 -2.72
N THR A 39 -2.03 9.94 -3.74
CA THR A 39 -2.66 9.67 -5.04
C THR A 39 -1.60 9.52 -6.13
N TYR A 40 -1.85 8.65 -7.10
CA TYR A 40 -1.03 8.50 -8.30
C TYR A 40 -1.69 9.24 -9.46
N THR A 41 -1.27 10.47 -9.73
CA THR A 41 -2.02 11.38 -10.62
C THR A 41 -1.94 11.00 -12.10
N ASN A 42 -0.96 10.17 -12.48
CA ASN A 42 -0.78 9.67 -13.83
C ASN A 42 -1.19 8.19 -13.99
N ALA A 43 -1.85 7.61 -12.99
CA ALA A 43 -2.29 6.21 -13.02
C ALA A 43 -3.81 6.10 -13.17
N THR A 44 -4.25 5.03 -13.83
CA THR A 44 -5.66 4.64 -13.92
C THR A 44 -6.05 3.83 -12.70
N THR A 45 -7.26 4.03 -12.16
CA THR A 45 -7.79 3.24 -11.04
C THR A 45 -9.17 2.69 -11.39
N PHE A 46 -9.32 1.37 -11.50
CA PHE A 46 -10.61 0.71 -11.74
C PHE A 46 -10.76 -0.55 -10.89
N GLY A 47 -11.29 -0.39 -9.67
CA GLY A 47 -11.62 -1.52 -8.78
C GLY A 47 -10.44 -2.34 -8.26
N GLY A 48 -9.20 -1.92 -8.52
CA GLY A 48 -7.96 -2.58 -8.09
C GLY A 48 -6.84 -1.57 -7.84
N ASN A 49 -5.60 -2.05 -7.80
CA ASN A 49 -4.42 -1.20 -7.66
C ASN A 49 -4.36 -0.18 -8.82
N PRO A 50 -3.92 1.07 -8.58
CA PRO A 50 -3.67 2.01 -9.65
C PRO A 50 -2.60 1.46 -10.60
N PHE A 51 -2.70 1.77 -11.88
CA PHE A 51 -1.76 1.24 -12.87
C PHE A 51 -1.46 2.23 -14.00
N ILE A 52 -0.30 2.04 -14.62
CA ILE A 52 0.05 2.62 -15.92
C ILE A 52 0.24 1.49 -16.95
N GLU A 53 0.11 1.83 -18.23
CA GLU A 53 0.43 0.91 -19.33
C GLU A 53 1.77 1.31 -19.94
N VAL A 54 2.64 0.34 -20.18
CA VAL A 54 3.95 0.55 -20.80
C VAL A 54 4.13 -0.48 -21.91
N SER A 55 4.38 0.01 -23.12
CA SER A 55 4.62 -0.82 -24.29
C SER A 55 6.02 -1.42 -24.27
N LEU A 56 6.10 -2.73 -24.54
CA LEU A 56 7.34 -3.49 -24.69
C LEU A 56 8.13 -3.09 -25.93
N THR A 57 7.46 -2.59 -26.97
CA THR A 57 8.09 -2.12 -28.21
C THR A 57 8.38 -0.61 -28.23
N GLY A 58 7.90 0.12 -27.22
CA GLY A 58 8.11 1.56 -27.04
C GLY A 58 9.42 1.96 -26.37
N THR A 59 9.45 3.14 -25.75
CA THR A 59 10.63 3.61 -24.97
C THR A 59 10.83 2.81 -23.68
N GLY A 60 9.79 2.16 -23.18
CA GLY A 60 9.82 1.39 -21.93
C GLY A 60 9.95 2.26 -20.68
N ASP A 61 9.59 3.54 -20.78
CA ASP A 61 9.65 4.48 -19.65
C ASP A 61 8.54 4.19 -18.64
N ILE A 62 8.91 4.11 -17.37
CA ILE A 62 7.99 3.93 -16.24
C ILE A 62 8.07 5.21 -15.40
N GLN A 63 6.93 5.86 -15.18
CA GLN A 63 6.83 7.03 -14.33
C GLN A 63 5.63 6.89 -13.40
N PHE A 64 5.84 7.17 -12.12
CA PHE A 64 4.76 7.33 -11.15
C PHE A 64 4.85 8.69 -10.48
N ILE A 65 3.77 9.47 -10.59
CA ILE A 65 3.65 10.78 -9.95
C ILE A 65 2.79 10.62 -8.70
N MET A 66 3.44 10.69 -7.54
CA MET A 66 2.78 10.60 -6.23
C MET A 66 2.50 11.99 -5.70
N GLU A 67 1.29 12.19 -5.20
CA GLU A 67 0.84 13.47 -4.65
C GLU A 67 0.06 13.28 -3.34
N ILE A 68 0.35 14.14 -2.36
CA ILE A 68 -0.48 14.31 -1.16
C ILE A 68 -1.35 15.57 -1.31
N PRO A 69 -2.53 15.63 -0.66
CA PRO A 69 -3.40 16.79 -0.75
C PRO A 69 -2.70 18.09 -0.31
N GLU A 70 -2.83 19.16 -1.10
CA GLU A 70 -2.24 20.48 -0.78
C GLU A 70 -2.72 21.02 0.58
N ASN A 71 -3.97 20.71 0.95
CA ASN A 71 -4.57 21.12 2.22
C ASN A 71 -4.14 20.26 3.43
N SER A 72 -3.28 19.25 3.24
CA SER A 72 -2.72 18.45 4.33
C SER A 72 -1.78 19.26 5.25
N GLY A 73 -1.26 20.40 4.76
CA GLY A 73 -0.26 21.19 5.48
C GLY A 73 1.07 20.45 5.67
N ARG A 74 1.37 19.50 4.77
CA ARG A 74 2.60 18.73 4.74
C ARG A 74 3.21 18.74 3.35
N THR A 75 4.52 18.49 3.29
CA THR A 75 5.26 18.26 2.06
C THR A 75 5.97 16.91 2.10
N ILE A 76 6.19 16.32 0.93
CA ILE A 76 6.99 15.10 0.77
C ILE A 76 8.46 15.52 0.80
N ARG A 77 9.18 15.05 1.80
CA ARG A 77 10.61 15.32 1.98
C ARG A 77 11.46 14.40 1.12
N GLU A 78 11.09 13.13 1.00
CA GLU A 78 11.79 12.17 0.14
C GLU A 78 10.94 10.95 -0.20
N LEU A 79 11.26 10.34 -1.34
CA LEU A 79 10.97 8.94 -1.62
C LEU A 79 12.21 8.13 -1.19
N ARG A 80 12.07 7.42 -0.09
CA ARG A 80 13.19 6.78 0.61
C ARG A 80 13.51 5.39 0.07
N LYS A 81 12.47 4.62 -0.26
CA LYS A 81 12.59 3.22 -0.71
C LYS A 81 11.58 2.87 -1.78
N VAL A 82 11.99 1.97 -2.66
CA VAL A 82 11.11 1.33 -3.65
C VAL A 82 11.31 -0.18 -3.62
N ALA A 83 10.21 -0.91 -3.42
CA ALA A 83 10.13 -2.32 -3.71
C ALA A 83 9.48 -2.50 -5.09
N ALA A 84 10.02 -3.41 -5.88
CA ALA A 84 9.57 -3.65 -7.25
C ALA A 84 9.73 -5.13 -7.59
N GLY A 85 8.76 -5.71 -8.28
CA GLY A 85 8.76 -7.13 -8.62
C GLY A 85 7.49 -7.56 -9.37
N THR A 86 7.09 -8.82 -9.21
CA THR A 86 5.75 -9.30 -9.61
C THR A 86 4.67 -8.74 -8.67
N THR A 87 3.40 -8.97 -8.97
CA THR A 87 2.24 -8.59 -8.13
C THR A 87 2.16 -9.30 -6.77
N SER A 88 3.14 -10.13 -6.42
CA SER A 88 3.24 -10.78 -5.11
C SER A 88 4.12 -10.03 -4.11
N ILE A 89 4.63 -8.84 -4.47
CA ILE A 89 5.33 -7.97 -3.53
C ILE A 89 4.37 -7.47 -2.45
N ASN A 90 4.91 -7.13 -1.29
CA ASN A 90 4.12 -6.57 -0.19
C ASN A 90 4.99 -5.57 0.60
N ILE A 91 4.42 -4.97 1.64
CA ILE A 91 5.11 -3.96 2.45
C ILE A 91 6.45 -4.48 3.02
N ALA A 92 6.55 -5.77 3.34
CA ALA A 92 7.81 -6.35 3.83
C ALA A 92 8.92 -6.32 2.77
N SER A 93 8.58 -6.33 1.48
CA SER A 93 9.53 -6.24 0.37
C SER A 93 10.30 -4.92 0.32
N LEU A 94 9.86 -3.87 1.04
CA LEU A 94 10.64 -2.64 1.25
C LEU A 94 11.92 -2.86 2.08
N ASN A 95 12.05 -4.03 2.73
CA ASN A 95 13.24 -4.41 3.49
C ASN A 95 14.15 -5.37 2.72
N ASP A 96 13.78 -5.76 1.50
CA ASP A 96 14.62 -6.60 0.66
C ASP A 96 15.81 -5.80 0.13
N GLU A 97 16.99 -6.43 0.14
CA GLU A 97 18.23 -5.86 -0.39
C GLU A 97 18.64 -6.55 -1.70
N PRO A 98 19.10 -5.80 -2.72
CA PRO A 98 19.19 -4.34 -2.74
C PRO A 98 17.81 -3.68 -2.97
N ASN A 99 17.63 -2.49 -2.38
CA ASN A 99 16.52 -1.61 -2.71
C ASN A 99 16.49 -1.32 -4.22
N PHE A 100 15.31 -1.08 -4.79
CA PHE A 100 15.24 -0.72 -6.21
C PHE A 100 15.87 0.66 -6.49
N LEU A 101 15.79 1.59 -5.53
CA LEU A 101 16.51 2.86 -5.58
C LEU A 101 17.96 2.69 -5.12
N ASP A 102 18.89 3.28 -5.87
CA ASP A 102 20.30 3.36 -5.45
C ASP A 102 20.51 4.47 -4.40
N ALA A 103 19.65 5.49 -4.40
CA ALA A 103 19.61 6.56 -3.43
C ALA A 103 18.18 7.12 -3.29
N ALA A 104 17.86 7.68 -2.12
CA ALA A 104 16.58 8.35 -1.91
C ALA A 104 16.41 9.55 -2.86
N ILE A 105 15.19 9.75 -3.35
CA ILE A 105 14.84 10.90 -4.21
C ILE A 105 14.32 12.00 -3.30
N SER A 106 15.00 13.15 -3.27
CA SER A 106 14.56 14.30 -2.46
C SER A 106 13.31 14.97 -3.04
N GLY A 107 12.42 15.38 -2.16
CA GLY A 107 11.23 16.18 -2.45
C GLY A 107 11.19 17.44 -1.58
N ASN A 108 10.39 18.42 -2.00
CA ASN A 108 10.15 19.66 -1.26
C ASN A 108 8.76 20.24 -1.55
N SER A 109 7.85 19.42 -2.05
CA SER A 109 6.51 19.82 -2.47
C SER A 109 5.49 18.77 -2.05
N ASN A 110 4.21 18.99 -2.32
CA ASN A 110 3.18 17.97 -2.13
C ASN A 110 3.23 16.86 -3.19
N ARG A 111 4.14 16.95 -4.16
CA ARG A 111 4.32 15.99 -5.26
C ARG A 111 5.76 15.49 -5.34
N ILE A 112 5.92 14.23 -5.69
CA ILE A 112 7.21 13.61 -6.02
C ILE A 112 7.04 12.64 -7.19
N THR A 113 8.06 12.54 -8.03
CA THR A 113 8.06 11.65 -9.20
C THR A 113 9.10 10.57 -9.04
N PHE A 114 8.70 9.33 -9.28
CA PHE A 114 9.59 8.20 -9.50
C PHE A 114 9.68 7.91 -10.98
N GLU A 115 10.91 7.72 -11.49
CA GLU A 115 11.19 7.41 -12.89
C GLU A 115 12.17 6.23 -12.95
N THR A 116 11.89 5.29 -13.85
CA THR A 116 12.75 4.15 -14.20
C THR A 116 12.42 3.71 -15.64
N THR A 117 13.09 2.68 -16.12
CA THR A 117 12.77 2.02 -17.39
C THR A 117 12.55 0.52 -17.22
N LEU A 118 11.91 -0.13 -18.18
CA LEU A 118 11.84 -1.59 -18.25
C LEU A 118 13.24 -2.23 -18.32
N ALA A 119 14.19 -1.57 -18.98
CA ALA A 119 15.57 -2.05 -19.06
C ALA A 119 16.27 -2.04 -17.68
N GLU A 120 16.11 -0.96 -16.92
CA GLU A 120 16.60 -0.88 -15.55
C GLU A 120 15.90 -1.89 -14.64
N PHE A 121 14.58 -2.02 -14.78
CA PHE A 121 13.81 -3.02 -14.03
C PHE A 121 14.34 -4.43 -14.28
N LYS A 122 14.54 -4.83 -15.54
CA LYS A 122 15.12 -6.13 -15.90
C LYS A 122 16.49 -6.35 -15.28
N THR A 123 17.30 -5.30 -15.22
CA THR A 123 18.64 -5.35 -14.65
C THR A 123 18.59 -5.56 -13.14
N LYS A 124 17.72 -4.82 -12.44
CA LYS A 124 17.59 -4.88 -10.97
C LYS A 124 16.75 -6.06 -10.48
N ARG A 125 15.89 -6.64 -11.33
CA ARG A 125 14.93 -7.71 -11.03
C ARG A 125 14.96 -8.80 -12.11
N ALA A 126 16.16 -9.31 -12.40
CA ALA A 126 16.41 -10.27 -13.50
C ALA A 126 15.62 -11.59 -13.43
N SER A 127 15.07 -11.95 -12.26
CA SER A 127 14.23 -13.13 -12.07
C SER A 127 12.75 -12.93 -12.43
N VAL A 128 12.33 -11.69 -12.68
CA VAL A 128 10.95 -11.34 -13.02
C VAL A 128 10.78 -11.42 -14.54
N SER A 129 9.78 -12.17 -15.01
CA SER A 129 9.41 -12.18 -16.43
C SER A 129 8.80 -10.83 -16.83
N MET A 130 8.95 -10.48 -18.10
CA MET A 130 8.37 -9.26 -18.67
C MET A 130 7.88 -9.60 -20.07
N ASP A 131 6.84 -10.41 -20.12
CA ASP A 131 6.12 -10.78 -21.34
C ASP A 131 4.89 -9.87 -21.53
N GLU A 132 4.20 -10.01 -22.66
CA GLU A 132 2.95 -9.29 -22.89
C GLU A 132 1.90 -9.70 -21.85
N GLU A 133 1.08 -8.75 -21.39
CA GLU A 133 0.05 -8.91 -20.34
C GLU A 133 0.59 -9.15 -18.92
N ASP A 134 1.92 -9.25 -18.74
CA ASP A 134 2.51 -9.31 -17.40
C ASP A 134 2.29 -7.99 -16.63
N ILE A 135 2.24 -8.12 -15.31
CA ILE A 135 2.04 -7.00 -14.38
C ILE A 135 3.23 -6.91 -13.44
N LEU A 136 3.86 -5.73 -13.41
CA LEU A 136 4.94 -5.40 -12.49
C LEU A 136 4.39 -4.58 -11.33
N GLY A 137 4.64 -5.02 -10.10
CA GLY A 137 4.23 -4.32 -8.89
C GLY A 137 5.30 -3.35 -8.39
N PHE A 138 4.88 -2.21 -7.85
CA PHE A 138 5.73 -1.25 -7.15
C PHE A 138 5.09 -0.80 -5.83
N ILE A 139 5.90 -0.77 -4.77
CA ILE A 139 5.53 -0.21 -3.47
C ILE A 139 6.57 0.84 -3.10
N PHE A 140 6.08 2.00 -2.66
CA PHE A 140 6.91 3.15 -2.30
C PHE A 140 6.93 3.37 -0.79
N GLU A 141 7.99 4.00 -0.31
CA GLU A 141 8.05 4.54 1.05
C GLU A 141 8.42 6.01 0.99
N LEU A 142 7.44 6.86 1.32
CA LEU A 142 7.60 8.30 1.38
C LEU A 142 7.91 8.73 2.81
N VAL A 143 8.71 9.77 2.95
CA VAL A 143 8.89 10.47 4.23
C VAL A 143 8.48 11.91 4.05
N LEU A 144 7.65 12.40 4.97
CA LEU A 144 7.18 13.78 4.99
C LEU A 144 8.17 14.71 5.71
N ASP A 145 7.94 16.01 5.60
CA ASP A 145 8.69 17.07 6.28
C ASP A 145 8.71 16.96 7.82
N ASN A 146 7.72 16.29 8.43
CA ASN A 146 7.63 16.03 9.86
C ASN A 146 8.16 14.64 10.26
N ASP A 147 8.94 13.98 9.42
CA ASP A 147 9.49 12.63 9.60
C ASP A 147 8.44 11.50 9.65
N GLN A 148 7.19 11.79 9.35
CA GLN A 148 6.16 10.77 9.17
C GLN A 148 6.46 9.92 7.94
N VAL A 149 6.44 8.61 8.11
CA VAL A 149 6.57 7.64 7.02
C VAL A 149 5.18 7.30 6.49
N ILE A 150 5.04 7.31 5.17
CA ILE A 150 3.82 6.91 4.46
C ILE A 150 4.19 5.83 3.44
N ILE A 151 3.47 4.72 3.50
CA ILE A 151 3.57 3.64 2.51
C ILE A 151 2.22 3.62 1.78
N PRO A 152 2.14 4.18 0.55
CA PRO A 152 0.93 4.12 -0.24
C PRO A 152 0.58 2.68 -0.63
N ILE A 153 -0.63 2.51 -1.17
CA ILE A 153 -1.02 1.26 -1.82
C ILE A 153 -0.07 0.94 -2.97
N GLU A 154 0.08 -0.35 -3.27
CA GLU A 154 0.82 -0.84 -4.43
C GLU A 154 0.27 -0.23 -5.72
N VAL A 155 1.16 0.04 -6.66
CA VAL A 155 0.84 0.47 -8.02
C VAL A 155 1.41 -0.54 -9.03
N GLU A 156 0.79 -0.62 -10.19
CA GLU A 156 1.12 -1.60 -11.22
C GLU A 156 1.64 -0.94 -12.51
N VAL A 157 2.54 -1.63 -13.20
CA VAL A 157 2.84 -1.42 -14.62
C VAL A 157 2.27 -2.60 -15.37
N ARG A 158 1.36 -2.36 -16.31
CA ARG A 158 0.82 -3.38 -17.21
C ARG A 158 1.56 -3.34 -18.53
N LEU A 159 2.14 -4.47 -18.91
CA LEU A 159 2.93 -4.57 -20.12
C LEU A 159 2.01 -4.81 -21.32
N THR A 160 2.12 -3.95 -22.32
CA THR A 160 1.40 -4.05 -23.59
C THR A 160 2.38 -4.30 -24.73
N GLU A 161 1.87 -4.70 -25.89
CA GLU A 161 2.67 -4.78 -27.13
C GLU A 161 3.31 -3.43 -27.49
#